data_AF-A0A967LZT8-F1
#
_entry.id   AF-A0A967LZT8-F1
#
_cell.length_a   1.000
_cell.length_b   1.000
_cell.length_c   1.000
_cell.angle_alpha   90.00
_cell.angle_beta   90.00
_cell.angle_gamma   90.00
#
_symmetry.space_group_name_H-M   'P 1'
#
loop_
_entity.id
_entity.type
_entity.pdbx_description
1 polymer ?
#
loop_
_entity_poly.entity_id
_entity_poly.type
_entity_poly.pdbx_seq_one_letter_code
_entity_poly.pdbx_strand_id
1 'polypeptide(L)' 'VLMQRGETAEIAFIADNPGDWLIHCHMAEHADAGMMTWFRVR' A
#
# COMPACT_ATOMS: atom_id res chain seq x y z
N VAL A 1 -1.36 -4.22 -6.69
CA VAL A 1 -2.53 -4.76 -7.41
C VAL A 1 -3.08 -3.65 -8.30
N LEU A 2 -3.42 -3.92 -9.56
CA LEU A 2 -4.07 -2.93 -10.42
C LEU A 2 -5.55 -2.86 -10.04
N MET A 3 -6.09 -1.65 -9.92
CA MET A 3 -7.47 -1.39 -9.47
C MET A 3 -8.15 -0.46 -10.47
N GLN A 4 -9.41 -0.74 -10.81
CA GLN A 4 -10.26 0.18 -11.56
C GLN A 4 -10.84 1.27 -10.65
N ARG A 5 -11.39 2.33 -11.25
CA ARG A 5 -12.07 3.39 -10.49
C ARG A 5 -13.30 2.82 -9.78
N GLY A 6 -13.38 3.04 -8.45
CA GLY A 6 -14.50 2.57 -7.62
C GLY A 6 -14.45 1.08 -7.26
N GLU A 7 -13.44 0.34 -7.73
CA GLU A 7 -13.24 -1.05 -7.35
C GLU A 7 -12.75 -1.15 -5.89
N THR A 8 -13.21 -2.18 -5.18
CA THR A 8 -12.73 -2.53 -3.84
C THR A 8 -12.08 -3.91 -3.92
N ALA A 9 -10.92 -4.07 -3.29
CA ALA A 9 -10.22 -5.34 -3.19
C ALA A 9 -9.96 -5.69 -1.72
N GLU A 10 -10.01 -6.99 -1.42
CA GLU A 10 -9.63 -7.56 -0.12
C GLU A 10 -8.25 -8.21 -0.26
N ILE A 11 -7.34 -7.90 0.66
CA ILE A 11 -5.95 -8.36 0.64
C ILE A 11 -5.61 -8.98 2.00
N ALA A 12 -5.10 -10.20 1.99
CA ALA A 12 -4.63 -10.90 3.18
C ALA A 12 -3.15 -11.29 3.01
N PHE A 13 -2.36 -11.09 4.06
CA PHE A 13 -0.96 -11.48 4.14
C PHE A 13 -0.56 -11.73 5.60
N ILE A 14 0.55 -12.44 5.82
CA ILE A 14 1.12 -12.63 7.16
C ILE A 14 2.10 -11.47 7.42
N ALA A 15 1.91 -10.76 8.52
CA ALA A 15 2.76 -9.66 8.96
C ALA A 15 3.80 -10.15 9.98
N ASP A 16 4.72 -11.02 9.57
CA ASP A 16 5.71 -11.68 10.44
C ASP A 16 7.11 -11.03 10.43
N ASN A 17 7.29 -9.95 9.67
CA ASN A 17 8.56 -9.25 9.56
C ASN A 17 8.44 -7.81 10.14
N PRO A 18 9.01 -7.56 11.33
CA PRO A 18 8.90 -6.27 12.02
C PRO A 18 9.49 -5.11 11.24
N GLY A 19 8.86 -3.93 11.36
CA GLY A 19 9.35 -2.71 10.75
C GLY A 19 8.25 -1.83 10.18
N ASP A 20 8.70 -0.81 9.45
CA ASP A 20 7.86 0.12 8.71
C ASP A 20 7.75 -0.30 7.24
N TRP A 21 6.53 -0.65 6.84
CA TRP A 21 6.21 -1.08 5.49
C TRP A 21 5.51 0.04 4.74
N LEU A 22 6.13 0.49 3.64
CA LEU A 22 5.54 1.48 2.78
C LEU A 22 4.42 0.84 1.95
N ILE A 23 3.22 1.40 2.04
CA ILE A 23 2.10 1.09 1.16
C ILE A 23 1.89 2.32 0.26
N HIS A 24 1.97 2.15 -1.06
CA HIS A 24 1.85 3.27 -1.99
C HIS A 24 1.23 2.86 -3.33
N CYS A 25 0.81 3.85 -4.11
CA CYS A 25 0.56 3.64 -5.53
C CYS A 25 1.86 3.33 -6.28
N HIS A 26 1.85 2.34 -7.16
CA HIS A 26 3.03 2.05 -7.96
C HIS A 26 3.24 3.02 -9.16
N MET A 27 2.31 3.93 -9.40
CA MET A 27 2.53 5.07 -10.31
C MET A 27 3.36 6.13 -9.57
N ALA A 28 4.53 6.46 -10.10
CA ALA A 28 5.50 7.32 -9.42
C ALA A 28 4.93 8.72 -9.12
N GLU A 29 4.18 9.29 -10.07
CA GLU A 29 3.58 10.61 -9.93
C GLU A 29 2.50 10.64 -8.84
N HIS A 30 1.78 9.54 -8.64
CA HIS A 30 0.78 9.44 -7.57
C HIS A 30 1.44 9.26 -6.20
N ALA A 31 2.54 8.49 -6.14
CA ALA A 31 3.33 8.34 -4.93
C ALA A 31 3.94 9.68 -4.51
N ASP A 32 4.59 10.40 -5.44
CA ASP A 32 5.17 11.73 -5.21
C ASP A 32 4.11 12.76 -4.80
N ALA A 33 2.90 12.66 -5.36
CA ALA A 33 1.74 13.45 -4.95
C ALA A 33 1.15 13.06 -3.58
N GLY A 34 1.71 12.05 -2.90
CA GLY A 34 1.36 11.68 -1.54
C GLY A 34 0.42 10.48 -1.38
N MET A 35 0.14 9.70 -2.44
CA MET A 35 -0.66 8.47 -2.35
C MET A 35 0.14 7.32 -1.72
N MET A 36 0.52 7.52 -0.46
CA MET A 36 1.41 6.67 0.32
C MET A 36 0.98 6.65 1.80
N THR A 37 1.24 5.56 2.50
CA THR A 37 1.08 5.44 3.94
C THR A 37 2.03 4.38 4.50
N TRP A 38 2.15 4.34 5.82
CA TRP A 38 2.98 3.38 6.54
C TRP A 38 2.11 2.35 7.26
N PHE A 39 2.51 1.09 7.16
CA PHE A 39 2.01 0.00 7.97
C PHE A 39 3.11 -0.47 8.91
N ARG A 40 2.87 -0.38 10.22
CA ARG A 40 3.86 -0.75 11.23
C ARG A 40 3.57 -2.14 11.77
N VAL A 41 4.52 -3.04 11.59
CA VAL A 41 4.55 -4.37 12.22
C VAL A 41 5.40 -4.27 13.49
N ARG A 42 4.83 -4.66 14.63
CA ARG A 42 5.48 -4.68 15.94
C ARG A 42 5.66 -6.11 16.43
#